data_AF-A0A520AWW8-F1
#
_entry.id   AF-A0A520AWW8-F1
#
_cell.length_a   1.000
_cell.length_b   1.000
_cell.length_c   1.000
_cell.angle_alpha   90.00
_cell.angle_beta   90.00
_cell.angle_gamma   90.00
#
_symmetry.space_group_name_H-M   'P 1'
#
loop_
_entity.id
_entity.type
_entity.pdbx_description
1 polymer ?
#
loop_
_entity_poly.entity_id
_entity_poly.type
_entity_poly.pdbx_seq_one_letter_code
_entity_poly.pdbx_strand_id
1 'polypeptide(L)'
;MTAATRDIAADITATIIAKLEAGTTPWQRPWSIIGESGRPLRHEGVAYNGINALWLWASADTYGYQSRYWMTTRQARELGGEVRRDARPSFSV
;
A
#
# COMPACT_ATOMS: atom_id res chain seq x y z
N MET A 1 -3.64 -0.62 -31.91
CA MET A 1 -2.73 0.08 -30.98
C MET A 1 -2.64 -0.76 -29.72
N THR A 2 -1.51 -1.44 -29.49
CA THR A 2 -1.31 -2.25 -28.29
C THR A 2 -1.33 -1.32 -27.08
N ALA A 3 -2.30 -1.48 -26.18
CA ALA A 3 -2.31 -0.75 -24.93
C ALA A 3 -1.01 -1.10 -24.19
N ALA A 4 -0.12 -0.12 -24.02
CA ALA A 4 1.10 -0.32 -23.26
C ALA A 4 0.70 -0.80 -21.86
N THR A 5 1.15 -2.00 -21.48
CA THR A 5 0.96 -2.53 -20.13
C THR A 5 1.45 -1.46 -19.16
N ARG A 6 0.53 -0.97 -18.32
CA ARG A 6 0.85 0.05 -17.32
C ARG A 6 2.00 -0.44 -16.44
N ASP A 7 3.12 0.29 -16.45
CA ASP A 7 4.29 -0.08 -15.67
C ASP A 7 4.08 0.33 -14.21
N ILE A 8 3.66 -0.64 -13.41
CA ILE A 8 3.39 -0.45 -11.98
C ILE A 8 4.67 -0.04 -11.24
N ALA A 9 5.84 -0.55 -11.66
CA ALA A 9 7.10 -0.19 -11.02
C ALA A 9 7.47 1.27 -11.30
N ALA A 10 7.22 1.75 -12.53
CA ALA A 10 7.39 3.16 -12.87
C ALA A 10 6.46 4.08 -12.07
N ASP A 11 5.17 3.72 -11.93
CA ASP A 11 4.19 4.48 -11.14
C ASP A 11 4.58 4.56 -9.66
N ILE A 12 5.03 3.44 -9.08
CA ILE A 12 5.54 3.39 -7.69
C ILE A 12 6.76 4.30 -7.55
N THR A 13 7.70 4.22 -8.50
CA THR A 13 8.93 5.02 -8.49
C THR A 13 8.62 6.52 -8.55
N ALA A 14 7.74 6.94 -9.47
CA ALA A 14 7.33 8.33 -9.61
C ALA A 14 6.69 8.86 -8.31
N THR A 15 5.86 8.05 -7.66
CA THR A 15 5.23 8.43 -6.40
C THR A 15 6.24 8.56 -5.26
N ILE A 16 7.23 7.67 -5.21
CA ILE A 16 8.32 7.74 -4.22
C ILE A 16 9.15 9.00 -4.43
N ILE A 17 9.48 9.33 -5.68
CA ILE A 17 10.20 10.57 -6.03
C ILE A 17 9.39 11.78 -5.58
N ALA A 18 8.09 11.85 -5.89
CA ALA A 18 7.25 12.97 -5.48
C ALA A 18 7.19 13.15 -3.94
N LYS A 19 7.16 12.04 -3.17
CA LYS A 19 7.21 12.12 -1.70
C LYS A 19 8.57 12.60 -1.19
N LEU A 20 9.66 12.21 -1.85
CA LEU A 20 11.01 12.70 -1.54
C LEU A 20 11.15 14.19 -1.83
N GLU A 21 10.63 14.67 -2.96
CA GLU A 21 10.60 16.08 -3.34
C GLU A 21 9.76 16.92 -2.36
N ALA A 22 8.70 16.35 -1.81
CA ALA A 22 7.91 16.96 -0.73
C ALA A 22 8.65 17.00 0.62
N GLY A 23 9.95 16.66 0.67
CA GLY A 23 10.77 16.67 1.87
C GLY A 23 10.47 15.54 2.85
N THR A 24 9.67 14.55 2.43
CA THR A 24 9.33 13.40 3.28
C THR A 24 10.17 12.21 2.86
N THR A 25 11.16 11.81 3.66
CA THR A 25 11.92 10.58 3.42
C THR A 25 11.08 9.36 3.79
N PRO A 26 10.59 8.56 2.81
CA PRO A 26 9.62 7.49 3.10
C PRO A 26 10.20 6.39 4.00
N TRP A 27 11.50 6.09 3.88
CA TRP A 27 12.17 5.08 4.70
C TRP A 27 12.61 5.58 6.09
N GLN A 28 12.57 6.91 6.36
CA GLN A 28 12.92 7.49 7.66
C GLN A 28 11.70 7.89 8.49
N ARG A 29 10.49 7.83 7.93
CA ARG A 29 9.28 8.19 8.67
C ARG A 29 9.11 7.25 9.87
N PRO A 30 8.95 7.76 11.10
CA PRO A 30 8.53 6.94 12.22
C PRO A 30 7.06 6.60 11.96
N TRP A 31 6.80 5.44 11.37
CA TRP A 31 5.45 4.97 10.99
C TRP A 31 4.57 4.64 12.21
N SER A 32 4.54 5.53 13.20
CA SER A 32 3.79 5.45 14.46
C SER A 32 2.57 6.38 14.47
N ILE A 33 2.06 6.75 13.30
CA ILE A 33 0.86 7.53 13.13
C ILE A 33 0.23 6.83 11.93
N ILE A 34 -0.62 5.81 12.05
CA ILE A 34 -1.96 5.84 12.63
C ILE A 34 -2.46 4.36 12.78
N GLY A 35 -3.06 3.99 13.92
CA GLY A 35 -3.83 2.74 14.08
C GLY A 35 -3.04 1.52 14.61
N GLU A 36 -2.46 0.73 13.71
CA GLU A 36 -1.66 -0.46 14.05
C GLU A 36 -0.19 -0.27 13.65
N SER A 37 0.67 -0.06 14.65
CA SER A 37 2.11 0.07 14.46
C SER A 37 2.72 -1.18 13.82
N GLY A 38 3.59 -1.01 12.83
CA GLY A 38 4.43 -2.08 12.29
C GLY A 38 4.42 -2.20 10.76
N ARG A 39 5.02 -3.28 10.26
CA ARG A 39 5.09 -3.56 8.82
C ARG A 39 3.71 -3.94 8.27
N PRO A 40 3.37 -3.55 7.03
CA PRO A 40 2.16 -4.03 6.37
C PRO A 40 2.18 -5.56 6.33
N LEU A 41 1.03 -6.17 6.60
CA LEU A 41 0.83 -7.61 6.64
C LEU A 41 -0.12 -8.04 5.53
N ARG A 42 0.09 -9.26 5.03
CA ARG A 42 -0.92 -9.98 4.25
C ARG A 42 -2.05 -10.44 5.18
N HIS A 43 -3.17 -10.89 4.62
CA HIS A 43 -4.29 -11.47 5.40
C HIS A 43 -3.86 -12.61 6.33
N GLU A 44 -2.77 -13.33 6.01
CA GLU A 44 -2.23 -14.44 6.82
C GLU A 44 -1.30 -13.98 7.94
N GLY A 45 -1.04 -12.67 8.08
CA GLY A 45 -0.11 -12.12 9.07
C GLY A 45 1.36 -12.09 8.62
N VAL A 46 1.67 -12.54 7.40
CA VAL A 46 3.03 -12.47 6.85
C VAL A 46 3.35 -11.03 6.44
N ALA A 47 4.47 -10.49 6.93
CA ALA A 47 4.90 -9.14 6.59
C ALA A 47 5.31 -9.00 5.12
N TYR A 48 4.94 -7.87 4.51
CA TYR A 48 5.50 -7.44 3.24
C TYR A 48 6.96 -7.02 3.40
N ASN A 49 7.76 -7.25 2.35
CA ASN A 49 9.18 -6.91 2.31
C ASN A 49 9.50 -6.07 1.07
N GLY A 50 10.66 -5.40 1.10
CA GLY A 50 11.15 -4.59 -0.02
C GLY A 50 10.25 -3.41 -0.34
N ILE A 51 10.13 -3.12 -1.63
CA ILE A 51 9.41 -1.93 -2.13
C ILE A 51 7.92 -1.93 -1.77
N ASN A 52 7.29 -3.10 -1.68
CA ASN A 52 5.89 -3.21 -1.30
C ASN A 52 5.63 -2.73 0.13
N ALA A 53 6.58 -2.95 1.06
CA ALA A 53 6.42 -2.43 2.41
C ALA A 53 6.40 -0.89 2.43
N LEU A 54 7.32 -0.27 1.68
CA LEU A 54 7.39 1.19 1.55
C LEU A 54 6.15 1.76 0.84
N TRP A 55 5.74 1.11 -0.25
CA TRP A 55 4.58 1.51 -1.04
C TRP A 55 3.27 1.44 -0.26
N LEU A 56 3.04 0.34 0.47
CA LEU A 56 1.83 0.16 1.27
C LEU A 56 1.80 1.12 2.46
N TRP A 57 2.94 1.43 3.09
CA TRP A 57 3.00 2.50 4.09
C TRP A 57 2.68 3.87 3.49
N ALA A 58 3.29 4.21 2.37
CA ALA A 58 2.99 5.45 1.65
C ALA A 58 1.51 5.56 1.28
N SER A 59 0.89 4.45 0.88
CA SER A 59 -0.54 4.37 0.56
C SER A 59 -1.42 4.51 1.80
N ALA A 60 -1.11 3.79 2.89
CA ALA A 60 -1.83 3.91 4.15
C ALA A 60 -1.84 5.36 4.67
N ASP A 61 -0.68 6.01 4.65
CA ASP A 61 -0.53 7.40 5.08
C ASP A 61 -1.30 8.38 4.18
N THR A 62 -1.23 8.19 2.86
CA THR A 62 -1.93 9.07 1.91
C THR A 62 -3.44 8.98 2.03
N TYR A 63 -3.97 7.78 2.32
CA TYR A 63 -5.41 7.53 2.42
C TYR A 63 -5.95 7.48 3.87
N GLY A 64 -5.08 7.63 4.88
CA GLY A 64 -5.47 7.60 6.30
C GLY A 64 -5.88 6.20 6.81
N TYR A 65 -5.43 5.12 6.18
CA TYR A 65 -5.76 3.76 6.62
C TYR A 65 -5.04 3.41 7.94
N GLN A 66 -5.80 2.82 8.87
CA GLN A 66 -5.34 2.51 10.22
C GLN A 66 -4.84 1.07 10.37
N SER A 67 -5.41 0.14 9.58
CA SER A 67 -5.04 -1.27 9.67
C SER A 67 -3.77 -1.54 8.87
N ARG A 68 -2.92 -2.41 9.42
CA ARG A 68 -1.73 -2.89 8.72
C ARG A 68 -2.01 -4.04 7.76
N TYR A 69 -3.24 -4.58 7.73
CA TYR A 69 -3.59 -5.72 6.89
C TYR A 69 -4.02 -5.30 5.49
N TRP A 70 -3.42 -5.94 4.50
CA TRP A 70 -3.71 -5.76 3.08
C TRP A 70 -4.10 -7.11 2.47
N MET A 71 -5.16 -7.09 1.68
CA MET A 71 -5.68 -8.29 1.04
C MET A 71 -6.44 -7.95 -0.24
N THR A 72 -6.58 -8.96 -1.10
CA THR A 72 -7.38 -8.85 -2.32
C THR A 72 -8.87 -8.97 -2.00
N THR A 73 -9.72 -8.49 -2.91
CA THR A 73 -11.18 -8.63 -2.80
C THR A 73 -11.60 -10.10 -2.69
N ARG A 74 -10.88 -11.02 -3.34
CA ARG A 74 -11.17 -12.45 -3.25
C ARG A 74 -10.93 -12.97 -1.82
N GLN A 75 -9.78 -12.64 -1.24
CA GLN A 75 -9.45 -13.03 0.14
C GLN A 75 -10.42 -12.41 1.17
N ALA A 76 -10.82 -11.16 0.97
CA ALA A 76 -11.83 -10.53 1.82
C ALA A 76 -13.16 -11.32 1.80
N ARG A 77 -13.61 -11.74 0.61
CA ARG A 77 -14.82 -12.57 0.44
C ARG A 77 -14.69 -13.95 1.06
N GLU A 78 -13.52 -14.58 0.94
CA GLU A 78 -13.23 -15.88 1.57
C GLU A 78 -13.30 -15.80 3.10
N LEU A 79 -12.96 -14.63 3.68
CA LEU A 79 -13.08 -14.34 5.11
C LEU A 79 -14.48 -13.87 5.54
N GLY A 80 -15.46 -13.87 4.63
CA GLY A 80 -16.84 -13.41 4.89
C GLY A 80 -17.00 -11.89 4.90
N GLY A 81 -15.97 -11.14 4.48
CA GLY A 81 -16.00 -9.69 4.34
C GLY A 81 -16.32 -9.24 2.91
N GLU A 82 -16.72 -7.98 2.77
CA GLU A 82 -16.95 -7.36 1.47
C GLU A 82 -16.16 -6.04 1.36
N VAL A 83 -15.58 -5.81 0.19
CA VAL A 83 -14.90 -4.55 -0.11
C VAL A 83 -15.95 -3.48 -0.37
N ARG A 84 -15.87 -2.36 0.36
CA ARG A 84 -16.78 -1.24 0.16
C ARG A 84 -16.69 -0.73 -1.28
N ARG A 85 -17.82 -0.30 -1.84
CA ARG A 85 -17.92 0.17 -3.23
C ARG A 85 -17.03 1.39 -3.52
N ASP A 86 -16.74 2.20 -2.50
CA ASP A 86 -15.89 3.39 -2.55
C ASP A 86 -14.41 3.10 -2.22
N ALA A 87 -14.05 1.84 -1.95
CA ALA A 87 -12.68 1.48 -1.61
C ALA A 87 -11.73 1.68 -2.79
N ARG A 88 -10.57 2.30 -2.52
CA ARG A 88 -9.52 2.51 -3.52
C ARG A 88 -8.53 1.35 -3.49
N PRO A 89 -8.29 0.64 -4.62
CA PRO A 89 -7.29 -0.40 -4.66
C PRO A 89 -5.89 0.20 -4.57
N SER A 90 -4.98 -0.51 -3.91
CA SER A 90 -3.55 -0.25 -3.96
C SER A 90 -2.89 -1.24 -4.91
N PHE A 91 -1.93 -0.76 -5.71
CA PHE A 91 -1.10 -1.64 -6.53
C PHE A 91 -0.06 -2.36 -5.67
N SER A 92 0.42 -3.50 -6.13
CA SER A 92 1.54 -4.23 -5.54
C SER A 92 2.31 -4.88 -6.68
N VAL A 93 3.64 -4.87 -6.61
CA VAL A 93 4.53 -5.58 -7.54
C VAL A 93 4.86 -6.96 -6.99
#